data_AF-A0A9C8E3U1-F1
#
_entry.id   AF-A0A9C8E3U1-F1
#
_cell.length_a   1.000
_cell.length_b   1.000
_cell.length_c   1.000
_cell.angle_alpha   90.00
_cell.angle_beta   90.00
_cell.angle_gamma   90.00
#
_symmetry.space_group_name_H-M   'P 1'
#
loop_
_entity.id
_entity.type
_entity.pdbx_description
1 polymer ?
#
loop_
_entity_poly.entity_id
_entity_poly.type
_entity_poly.pdbx_seq_one_letter_code
_entity_poly.pdbx_strand_id
1 'polypeptide(L)'
;MSGWPPRWKSCWLTWRKKGIPPSRWNPCSKPAMGAAYAAPVIYLSQASIGNPMIDRKCLFYTLGLTVFFLLLVALLTQPRCVSYEPFHIPFGADVCPYGINVELSQYTGVELGRVLDFVQQAGFCWVRQRFPWAEIEPEPGQFRWEKWDAIVKAVSLRGLGLVAVLDTSPKWARAPKDAANPYSPPHEVSDFGHFAQAFAHRYGADID
;
A
#
# COMPACT_ATOMS: atom_id res chain seq x y z
N MET A 1 11.19 13.32 -53.00
CA MET A 1 11.84 13.09 -51.67
C MET A 1 11.64 14.27 -50.69
N SER A 2 10.65 15.14 -50.90
CA SER A 2 10.44 16.34 -50.09
C SER A 2 9.44 16.17 -48.93
N GLY A 3 8.85 14.98 -48.73
CA GLY A 3 7.80 14.76 -47.71
C GLY A 3 8.13 13.84 -46.53
N TRP A 4 9.40 13.50 -46.29
CA TRP A 4 9.76 12.52 -45.24
C TRP A 4 10.06 13.17 -43.87
N PRO A 5 9.70 12.54 -42.73
CA PRO A 5 10.08 13.01 -41.39
C PRO A 5 11.61 13.02 -41.19
N PRO A 6 12.18 13.98 -40.41
CA PRO A 6 13.63 14.18 -40.29
C PRO A 6 14.44 12.93 -39.90
N ARG A 7 13.92 12.11 -38.97
CA ARG A 7 14.59 10.90 -38.47
C ARG A 7 14.78 9.80 -39.53
N TRP A 8 14.02 9.84 -40.63
CA TRP A 8 14.08 8.83 -41.70
C TRP A 8 15.07 9.22 -42.82
N LYS A 9 15.38 10.52 -42.95
CA LYS A 9 16.34 11.02 -43.95
C LYS A 9 17.78 10.60 -43.62
N SER A 10 18.15 10.62 -42.34
CA SER A 10 19.47 10.19 -41.84
C SER A 10 19.70 8.68 -41.98
N CYS A 11 18.68 7.85 -41.74
CA CYS A 11 18.77 6.41 -42.00
C CYS A 11 18.95 6.10 -43.50
N TRP A 12 18.23 6.80 -44.39
CA TRP A 12 18.36 6.60 -45.83
C TRP A 12 19.74 7.01 -46.38
N LEU A 13 20.28 8.13 -45.91
CA LEU A 13 21.63 8.60 -46.29
C LEU A 13 22.73 7.63 -45.87
N THR A 14 22.60 7.05 -44.68
CA THR A 14 23.56 6.06 -44.15
C THR A 14 23.47 4.74 -44.92
N TRP A 15 22.27 4.34 -45.34
CA TRP A 15 22.03 3.14 -46.14
C TRP A 15 22.55 3.29 -47.58
N ARG A 16 22.38 4.46 -48.21
CA ARG A 16 22.93 4.78 -49.54
C ARG A 16 24.46 4.74 -49.57
N LYS A 17 25.13 5.19 -48.51
CA LYS A 17 26.60 5.11 -48.39
C LYS A 17 27.14 3.68 -48.31
N LYS A 18 26.30 2.69 -47.96
CA LYS A 18 26.67 1.27 -47.90
C LYS A 18 26.47 0.53 -49.23
N GLY A 19 26.00 1.20 -50.29
CA GLY A 19 25.96 0.62 -51.65
C GLY A 19 24.91 -0.48 -51.87
N ILE A 20 23.88 -0.57 -51.03
CA ILE A 20 22.86 -1.62 -51.09
C ILE A 20 21.74 -1.22 -52.08
N PRO A 21 21.28 -2.12 -52.97
CA PRO A 21 20.28 -1.79 -53.98
C PRO A 21 18.88 -1.55 -53.38
N PRO A 22 18.10 -0.56 -53.88
CA PRO A 22 16.83 -0.07 -53.31
C PRO A 22 15.77 -1.13 -52.98
N SER A 23 15.77 -2.26 -53.68
CA SER A 23 14.78 -3.33 -53.53
C SER A 23 14.87 -4.10 -52.22
N ARG A 24 15.93 -3.90 -51.42
CA ARG A 24 16.19 -4.65 -50.18
C ARG A 24 16.01 -3.83 -48.89
N TRP A 25 15.48 -2.61 -48.99
CA TRP A 25 15.26 -1.76 -47.82
C TRP A 25 13.94 -2.10 -47.11
N ASN A 26 14.01 -2.50 -45.84
CA ASN A 26 12.84 -2.73 -44.99
C ASN A 26 12.99 -1.92 -43.67
N PRO A 27 12.10 -0.98 -43.36
CA PRO A 27 12.30 -0.02 -42.26
C PRO A 27 12.20 -0.57 -40.83
N CYS A 28 11.94 -1.88 -40.63
CA CYS A 28 11.56 -2.42 -39.32
C CYS A 28 12.42 -3.56 -38.74
N SER A 29 13.64 -3.85 -39.22
CA SER A 29 14.48 -4.92 -38.63
C SER A 29 15.71 -4.38 -37.88
N LYS A 30 15.73 -4.55 -36.55
CA LYS A 30 16.96 -4.68 -35.74
C LYS A 30 17.31 -6.17 -35.64
N PRO A 31 18.60 -6.55 -35.61
CA PRO A 31 19.15 -7.20 -34.39
C PRO A 31 20.64 -6.83 -34.15
N ALA A 32 21.16 -6.71 -32.92
CA ALA A 32 21.37 -7.63 -31.80
C ALA A 32 22.78 -8.29 -31.79
N MET A 33 23.32 -8.36 -30.57
CA MET A 33 24.67 -8.68 -30.07
C MET A 33 25.45 -9.83 -30.72
N GLY A 34 26.79 -9.77 -30.57
CA GLY A 34 27.67 -10.95 -30.67
C GLY A 34 29.14 -10.59 -30.51
N ALA A 35 29.71 -10.92 -29.34
CA ALA A 35 31.12 -10.78 -29.01
C ALA A 35 31.99 -11.83 -29.71
N ALA A 36 33.24 -11.52 -30.04
CA ALA A 36 34.40 -12.40 -29.90
C ALA A 36 35.72 -11.68 -30.27
N TYR A 37 36.76 -12.09 -29.55
CA TYR A 37 38.11 -11.54 -29.44
C TYR A 37 39.03 -11.91 -30.63
N ALA A 38 40.04 -11.06 -30.90
CA ALA A 38 41.47 -11.40 -31.00
C ALA A 38 42.24 -10.34 -31.83
N ALA A 39 43.26 -9.73 -31.21
CA ALA A 39 44.24 -8.83 -31.84
C ALA A 39 45.30 -9.64 -32.64
N PRO A 40 46.09 -9.03 -33.54
CA PRO A 40 47.31 -8.35 -33.08
C PRO A 40 47.77 -7.09 -33.86
N VAL A 41 48.36 -6.18 -33.07
CA VAL A 41 49.62 -5.44 -33.31
C VAL A 41 49.73 -4.53 -34.54
N ILE A 42 49.65 -3.21 -34.31
CA ILE A 42 50.43 -2.21 -35.04
C ILE A 42 51.11 -1.27 -34.04
N TYR A 43 52.42 -1.13 -34.24
CA TYR A 43 53.37 -0.33 -33.49
C TYR A 43 53.11 1.19 -33.64
N LEU A 44 52.99 1.85 -32.48
CA LEU A 44 53.44 3.18 -32.08
C LEU A 44 53.73 4.24 -33.18
N SER A 45 52.84 5.23 -33.26
CA SER A 45 53.20 6.62 -33.55
C SER A 45 53.19 7.40 -32.24
N GLN A 46 54.34 7.96 -31.86
CA GLN A 46 54.50 8.79 -30.68
C GLN A 46 53.77 10.14 -30.89
N ALA A 47 52.50 10.18 -30.53
CA ALA A 47 51.85 11.43 -30.16
C ALA A 47 52.08 11.64 -28.67
N SER A 48 52.85 12.67 -28.35
CA SER A 48 53.06 13.17 -26.98
C SER A 48 51.71 13.47 -26.31
N ILE A 49 51.19 12.51 -25.56
CA ILE A 49 50.05 12.72 -24.66
C ILE A 49 50.61 13.44 -23.45
N GLY A 50 50.38 14.75 -23.37
CA GLY A 50 50.57 15.46 -22.11
C GLY A 50 49.74 14.77 -21.03
N ASN A 51 50.39 14.31 -19.95
CA ASN A 51 49.69 13.79 -18.78
C ASN A 51 48.64 14.83 -18.36
N PRO A 52 47.34 14.49 -18.29
CA PRO A 52 46.41 15.36 -17.61
C PRO A 52 46.88 15.42 -16.16
N MET A 53 47.37 16.58 -15.76
CA MET A 53 47.72 16.87 -14.38
C MET A 53 46.42 16.76 -13.58
N ILE A 54 46.16 15.57 -13.04
CA ILE A 54 45.01 15.31 -12.18
C ILE A 54 45.18 16.25 -10.99
N ASP A 55 44.42 17.34 -10.97
CA ASP A 55 44.45 18.30 -9.88
C ASP A 55 44.20 17.53 -8.58
N ARG A 56 45.15 17.63 -7.65
CA ARG A 56 45.11 16.97 -6.34
C ARG A 56 43.76 17.23 -5.67
N LYS A 57 43.17 18.42 -5.89
CA LYS A 57 41.85 18.80 -5.40
C LYS A 57 40.72 17.97 -6.01
N CYS A 58 40.72 17.73 -7.33
CA CYS A 58 39.74 16.85 -8.00
C CYS A 58 39.81 15.41 -7.47
N LEU A 59 41.01 14.90 -7.20
CA LEU A 59 41.17 13.56 -6.60
C LEU A 59 40.60 13.52 -5.17
N PHE A 60 40.83 14.55 -4.36
CA PHE A 60 40.24 14.65 -3.02
C PHE A 60 38.71 14.76 -3.04
N TYR A 61 38.13 15.55 -3.96
CA TYR A 61 36.67 15.69 -4.05
C TYR A 61 35.98 14.41 -4.53
N THR A 62 36.57 13.71 -5.50
CA THR A 62 36.01 12.44 -6.00
C THR A 62 36.13 11.32 -4.99
N LEU A 63 37.24 11.24 -4.24
CA LEU A 63 37.36 10.31 -3.12
C LEU A 63 36.39 10.66 -1.97
N GLY A 64 36.26 11.94 -1.65
CA GLY A 64 35.33 12.39 -0.61
C GLY A 64 33.86 12.08 -0.94
N LEU A 65 33.45 12.33 -2.19
CA LEU A 65 32.09 12.03 -2.67
C LEU A 65 31.81 10.53 -2.70
N THR A 66 32.76 9.70 -3.13
CA THR A 66 32.57 8.25 -3.16
C THR A 66 32.49 7.67 -1.75
N VAL A 67 33.34 8.10 -0.82
CA VAL A 67 33.25 7.70 0.60
C VAL A 67 31.93 8.16 1.23
N PHE A 68 31.51 9.40 0.97
CA PHE A 68 30.23 9.91 1.46
C PHE A 68 29.04 9.11 0.92
N PHE A 69 29.05 8.78 -0.38
CA PHE A 69 27.98 8.00 -0.98
C PHE A 69 27.95 6.56 -0.45
N LEU A 70 29.11 5.93 -0.25
CA LEU A 70 29.22 4.60 0.36
C LEU A 70 28.73 4.61 1.81
N LEU A 71 29.06 5.64 2.60
CA LEU A 71 28.58 5.80 3.97
C LEU A 71 27.07 6.04 4.01
N LEU A 72 26.53 6.87 3.10
CA LEU A 72 25.11 7.13 2.99
C LEU A 72 24.34 5.84 2.63
N VAL A 73 24.83 5.08 1.64
CA VAL A 73 24.25 3.79 1.28
C VAL A 73 24.29 2.85 2.48
N ALA A 74 25.45 2.73 3.17
CA ALA A 74 25.57 1.88 4.36
C ALA A 74 24.62 2.29 5.50
N LEU A 75 24.36 3.60 5.69
CA LEU A 75 23.42 4.10 6.69
C LEU A 75 21.97 3.80 6.32
N LEU A 76 21.63 3.93 5.02
CA LEU A 76 20.29 3.68 4.50
C LEU A 76 19.97 2.19 4.36
N THR A 77 20.99 1.33 4.23
CA THR A 77 20.83 -0.14 4.13
C THR A 77 21.08 -0.86 5.45
N GLN A 78 21.18 -0.16 6.59
CA GLN A 78 21.25 -0.86 7.87
C GLN A 78 19.95 -1.69 8.02
N PRO A 79 20.05 -3.01 8.19
CA PRO A 79 18.88 -3.81 8.49
C PRO A 79 18.34 -3.31 9.82
N ARG A 80 17.18 -2.65 9.79
CA ARG A 80 16.40 -2.44 11.01
C ARG A 80 15.92 -3.81 11.43
N CYS A 81 16.72 -4.51 12.22
CA CYS A 81 16.23 -5.65 12.98
C CYS A 81 15.21 -5.08 13.97
N VAL A 82 13.94 -5.11 13.58
CA VAL A 82 12.85 -4.97 14.54
C VAL A 82 12.94 -6.22 15.39
N SER A 83 13.40 -6.07 16.63
CA SER A 83 13.33 -7.15 17.61
C SER A 83 11.86 -7.44 17.83
N TYR A 84 11.37 -8.56 17.29
CA TYR A 84 10.05 -9.06 17.63
C TYR A 84 10.21 -9.76 18.98
N GLU A 85 10.06 -9.00 20.06
CA GLU A 85 9.75 -9.60 21.36
C GLU A 85 8.46 -10.41 21.16
N PRO A 86 8.46 -11.73 21.40
CA PRO A 86 7.23 -12.51 21.36
C PRO A 86 6.23 -11.82 22.27
N PHE A 87 5.01 -11.56 21.78
CA PHE A 87 3.95 -11.11 22.68
C PHE A 87 3.69 -12.24 23.67
N HIS A 88 4.32 -12.14 24.84
CA HIS A 88 4.02 -12.98 25.98
C HIS A 88 2.64 -12.55 26.46
N ILE A 89 1.59 -13.25 26.03
CA ILE A 89 0.34 -13.26 26.77
C ILE A 89 0.75 -13.79 28.15
N PRO A 90 0.67 -13.01 29.24
CA PRO A 90 0.94 -13.54 30.56
C PRO A 90 -0.09 -14.64 30.79
N PHE A 91 0.33 -15.89 30.63
CA PHE A 91 -0.46 -17.05 31.05
C PHE A 91 -0.70 -16.87 32.55
N GLY A 92 -1.91 -16.48 32.93
CA GLY A 92 -2.28 -16.18 34.32
C GLY A 92 -2.67 -14.73 34.62
N ALA A 93 -2.72 -13.83 33.65
CA ALA A 93 -3.66 -12.71 33.78
C ALA A 93 -5.08 -13.29 33.61
N ASP A 94 -6.04 -12.91 34.45
CA ASP A 94 -7.47 -13.28 34.34
C ASP A 94 -8.12 -12.62 33.10
N VAL A 95 -7.51 -12.80 31.94
CA VAL A 95 -7.98 -12.30 30.65
C VAL A 95 -8.32 -13.50 29.79
N CYS A 96 -9.61 -13.64 29.47
CA CYS A 96 -10.08 -14.66 28.57
C CYS A 96 -9.67 -14.30 27.13
N PRO A 97 -8.77 -15.08 26.49
CA PRO A 97 -8.14 -14.68 25.23
C PRO A 97 -8.96 -15.01 23.99
N TYR A 98 -10.11 -15.69 24.15
CA TYR A 98 -10.88 -16.22 23.04
C TYR A 98 -11.95 -15.24 22.57
N GLY A 99 -11.86 -14.87 21.30
CA GLY A 99 -12.86 -14.08 20.61
C GLY A 99 -13.45 -14.81 19.40
N ILE A 100 -14.68 -14.44 19.03
CA ILE A 100 -15.39 -14.98 17.88
C ILE A 100 -15.97 -13.86 17.01
N ASN A 101 -15.95 -14.04 15.69
CA ASN A 101 -16.66 -13.16 14.76
C ASN A 101 -18.14 -13.53 14.75
N VAL A 102 -18.99 -12.52 14.88
CA VAL A 102 -20.45 -12.68 14.91
C VAL A 102 -21.12 -11.71 13.95
N GLU A 103 -22.33 -12.05 13.55
CA GLU A 103 -23.23 -11.13 12.85
C GLU A 103 -24.54 -11.07 13.63
N LEU A 104 -24.55 -10.29 14.70
CA LEU A 104 -25.67 -10.14 15.63
C LEU A 104 -26.81 -9.29 15.04
N SER A 105 -26.53 -8.49 14.01
CA SER A 105 -27.50 -7.59 13.38
C SER A 105 -28.66 -8.32 12.68
N GLN A 106 -28.51 -9.63 12.42
CA GLN A 106 -29.55 -10.48 11.85
C GLN A 106 -30.56 -11.01 12.89
N TYR A 107 -30.26 -10.87 14.19
CA TYR A 107 -31.10 -11.37 15.28
C TYR A 107 -31.75 -10.22 16.05
N THR A 108 -32.92 -10.47 16.63
CA THR A 108 -33.62 -9.49 17.47
C THR A 108 -34.20 -10.16 18.73
N GLY A 109 -34.45 -9.34 19.76
CA GLY A 109 -35.13 -9.77 20.98
C GLY A 109 -34.55 -11.04 21.61
N VAL A 110 -35.38 -12.08 21.71
CA VAL A 110 -35.04 -13.34 22.38
C VAL A 110 -33.94 -14.12 21.62
N GLU A 111 -33.93 -14.06 20.29
CA GLU A 111 -32.95 -14.79 19.47
C GLU A 111 -31.54 -14.24 19.67
N LEU A 112 -31.40 -12.91 19.71
CA LEU A 112 -30.13 -12.23 20.00
C LEU A 112 -29.58 -12.70 21.35
N GLY A 113 -30.44 -12.77 22.37
CA GLY A 113 -30.07 -13.26 23.70
C GLY A 113 -29.56 -14.71 23.66
N ARG A 114 -30.29 -15.61 23.00
CA ARG A 114 -29.91 -17.03 22.89
C ARG A 114 -28.56 -17.24 22.21
N VAL A 115 -28.28 -16.48 21.14
CA VAL A 115 -26.99 -16.58 20.44
C VAL A 115 -25.85 -16.14 21.35
N LEU A 116 -26.03 -15.05 22.10
CA LEU A 116 -25.01 -14.59 23.04
C LEU A 116 -24.85 -15.52 24.24
N ASP A 117 -25.93 -16.13 24.73
CA ASP A 117 -25.87 -17.17 25.78
C ASP A 117 -25.04 -18.37 25.29
N PHE A 118 -25.22 -18.78 24.03
CA PHE A 118 -24.43 -19.85 23.42
C PHE A 118 -22.95 -19.47 23.30
N VAL A 119 -22.65 -18.24 22.86
CA VAL A 119 -21.26 -17.73 22.78
C VAL A 119 -20.58 -17.78 24.16
N GLN A 120 -21.27 -17.33 25.20
CA GLN A 120 -20.76 -17.34 26.57
C GLN A 120 -20.57 -18.78 27.09
N GLN A 121 -21.54 -19.67 26.87
CA GLN A 121 -21.45 -21.08 27.27
C GLN A 121 -20.35 -21.85 26.53
N ALA A 122 -20.02 -21.44 25.31
CA ALA A 122 -18.90 -21.99 24.55
C ALA A 122 -17.52 -21.51 25.05
N GLY A 123 -17.48 -20.61 26.05
CA GLY A 123 -16.24 -20.14 26.67
C GLY A 123 -15.57 -18.98 25.93
N PHE A 124 -16.25 -18.32 24.98
CA PHE A 124 -15.77 -17.09 24.39
C PHE A 124 -16.10 -15.90 25.28
N CYS A 125 -15.19 -14.93 25.31
CA CYS A 125 -15.37 -13.73 26.12
C CYS A 125 -15.37 -12.46 25.28
N TRP A 126 -14.95 -12.54 24.01
CA TRP A 126 -14.96 -11.42 23.08
C TRP A 126 -15.83 -11.73 21.86
N VAL A 127 -16.64 -10.77 21.45
CA VAL A 127 -17.38 -10.82 20.19
C VAL A 127 -16.92 -9.70 19.27
N ARG A 128 -16.59 -10.04 18.03
CA ARG A 128 -16.26 -9.06 16.99
C ARG A 128 -17.47 -8.86 16.09
N GLN A 129 -18.04 -7.66 16.13
CA GLN A 129 -19.27 -7.28 15.43
C GLN A 129 -19.03 -6.08 14.52
N ARG A 130 -19.63 -6.12 13.33
CA ARG A 130 -19.64 -5.00 12.39
C ARG A 130 -20.69 -3.95 12.77
N PHE A 131 -20.33 -2.69 12.57
CA PHE A 131 -21.19 -1.52 12.73
C PHE A 131 -21.10 -0.69 11.44
N PRO A 132 -21.90 -1.03 10.41
CA PRO A 132 -21.84 -0.37 9.12
C PRO A 132 -22.30 1.08 9.22
N TRP A 133 -21.40 2.02 8.97
CA TRP A 133 -21.70 3.46 8.96
C TRP A 133 -22.86 3.79 8.03
N ALA A 134 -22.94 3.14 6.86
CA ALA A 134 -24.01 3.35 5.90
C ALA A 134 -25.41 2.99 6.42
N GLU A 135 -25.52 2.04 7.35
CA GLU A 135 -26.79 1.68 8.00
C GLU A 135 -27.09 2.58 9.20
N ILE A 136 -26.04 2.96 9.93
CA ILE A 136 -26.14 3.77 11.14
C ILE A 136 -26.47 5.23 10.80
N GLU A 137 -25.89 5.79 9.76
CA GLU A 137 -26.12 7.18 9.33
C GLU A 137 -26.46 7.24 7.83
N PRO A 138 -27.70 6.84 7.45
CA PRO A 138 -28.09 6.80 6.05
C PRO A 138 -28.09 8.18 5.38
N GLU A 139 -28.35 9.23 6.16
CA GLU A 139 -28.32 10.64 5.76
C GLU A 139 -27.46 11.44 6.76
N PRO A 140 -26.79 12.53 6.33
CA PRO A 140 -25.89 13.28 7.20
C PRO A 140 -26.59 13.75 8.49
N GLY A 141 -26.04 13.40 9.64
CA GLY A 141 -26.56 13.72 10.97
C GLY A 141 -27.82 12.95 11.40
N GLN A 142 -28.36 12.06 10.56
CA GLN A 142 -29.55 11.26 10.87
C GLN A 142 -29.15 9.83 11.25
N PHE A 143 -28.95 9.62 12.54
CA PHE A 143 -28.52 8.34 13.06
C PHE A 143 -29.68 7.40 13.40
N ARG A 144 -29.47 6.10 13.16
CA ARG A 144 -30.37 4.98 13.48
C ARG A 144 -29.67 4.03 14.44
N TRP A 145 -29.69 4.38 15.73
CA TRP A 145 -28.94 3.67 16.78
C TRP A 145 -29.67 2.47 17.36
N GLU A 146 -30.98 2.35 17.17
CA GLU A 146 -31.86 1.47 17.95
C GLU A 146 -31.43 -0.01 17.90
N LYS A 147 -31.08 -0.49 16.70
CA LYS A 147 -30.59 -1.85 16.47
C LYS A 147 -29.27 -2.11 17.21
N TRP A 148 -28.38 -1.13 17.14
CA TRP A 148 -27.01 -1.22 17.64
C TRP A 148 -26.96 -1.08 19.16
N ASP A 149 -27.81 -0.23 19.72
CA ASP A 149 -28.02 -0.10 21.17
C ASP A 149 -28.48 -1.42 21.79
N ALA A 150 -29.42 -2.11 21.13
CA ALA A 150 -29.90 -3.41 21.59
C ALA A 150 -28.77 -4.45 21.60
N ILE A 151 -27.88 -4.44 20.60
CA ILE A 151 -26.72 -5.33 20.52
C ILE A 151 -25.71 -5.02 21.62
N VAL A 152 -25.26 -3.76 21.73
CA VAL A 152 -24.27 -3.34 22.74
C VAL A 152 -24.77 -3.67 24.14
N LYS A 153 -26.03 -3.33 24.43
CA LYS A 153 -26.68 -3.67 25.71
C LYS A 153 -26.73 -5.18 25.96
N ALA A 154 -27.12 -5.97 24.96
CA ALA A 154 -27.23 -7.42 25.13
C ALA A 154 -25.87 -8.10 25.37
N VAL A 155 -24.80 -7.58 24.77
CA VAL A 155 -23.42 -8.03 24.97
C VAL A 155 -22.92 -7.63 26.37
N SER A 156 -23.07 -6.36 26.74
CA SER A 156 -22.67 -5.82 28.05
C SER A 156 -23.37 -6.54 29.22
N LEU A 157 -24.67 -6.83 29.10
CA LEU A 157 -25.44 -7.58 30.12
C LEU A 157 -24.90 -8.99 30.41
N ARG A 158 -24.07 -9.54 29.52
CA ARG A 158 -23.46 -10.87 29.65
C ARG A 158 -21.99 -10.82 30.09
N GLY A 159 -21.44 -9.63 30.30
CA GLY A 159 -20.02 -9.45 30.59
C GLY A 159 -19.10 -9.91 29.45
N LEU A 160 -19.62 -9.95 28.21
CA LEU A 160 -18.83 -10.20 27.03
C LEU A 160 -18.18 -8.89 26.57
N GLY A 161 -16.90 -8.94 26.20
CA GLY A 161 -16.21 -7.85 25.53
C GLY A 161 -16.66 -7.71 24.09
N LEU A 162 -16.73 -6.47 23.59
CA LEU A 162 -17.19 -6.16 22.24
C LEU A 162 -16.07 -5.49 21.45
N VAL A 163 -15.67 -6.09 20.33
CA VAL A 163 -14.81 -5.44 19.33
C VAL A 163 -15.69 -4.91 18.22
N ALA A 164 -15.93 -3.59 18.22
CA ALA A 164 -16.68 -2.91 17.17
C ALA A 164 -15.83 -2.67 15.92
N VAL A 165 -16.36 -3.07 14.77
CA VAL A 165 -15.73 -2.87 13.46
C VAL A 165 -16.55 -1.86 12.69
N LEU A 166 -16.07 -0.62 12.66
CA LEU A 166 -16.67 0.44 11.85
C LEU A 166 -16.29 0.22 10.40
N ASP A 167 -17.27 0.04 9.53
CA ASP A 167 -17.04 -0.19 8.11
C ASP A 167 -18.12 0.43 7.23
N THR A 168 -17.92 0.31 5.92
CA THR A 168 -18.70 0.98 4.87
C THR A 168 -18.65 2.51 4.97
N SER A 169 -19.04 3.17 3.90
CA SER A 169 -19.32 4.61 3.90
C SER A 169 -20.75 4.80 3.43
N PRO A 170 -21.57 5.73 3.94
CA PRO A 170 -22.89 6.02 3.39
C PRO A 170 -22.80 6.65 2.00
N LYS A 171 -23.89 6.61 1.23
CA LYS A 171 -23.89 7.11 -0.16
C LYS A 171 -23.52 8.59 -0.26
N TRP A 172 -23.96 9.40 0.70
CA TRP A 172 -23.67 10.83 0.75
C TRP A 172 -22.18 11.14 1.02
N ALA A 173 -21.46 10.25 1.71
CA ALA A 173 -20.05 10.42 2.03
C ALA A 173 -19.11 9.87 0.94
N ARG A 174 -19.62 9.18 -0.09
CA ARG A 174 -18.81 8.60 -1.17
C ARG A 174 -18.65 9.55 -2.35
N ALA A 175 -17.53 9.41 -3.07
CA ALA A 175 -17.35 10.10 -4.35
C ALA A 175 -18.43 9.63 -5.35
N PRO A 176 -18.93 10.50 -6.25
CA PRO A 176 -19.98 10.12 -7.21
C PRO A 176 -19.61 8.90 -8.08
N LYS A 177 -18.33 8.79 -8.46
CA LYS A 177 -17.81 7.64 -9.25
C LYS A 177 -17.87 6.30 -8.50
N ASP A 178 -17.89 6.36 -7.17
CA ASP A 178 -17.85 5.21 -6.25
C ASP A 178 -19.21 4.96 -5.58
N ALA A 179 -20.26 5.68 -6.01
CA ALA A 179 -21.58 5.66 -5.38
C ALA A 179 -22.22 4.25 -5.30
N ALA A 180 -21.83 3.33 -6.19
CA ALA A 180 -22.33 1.95 -6.22
C ALA A 180 -21.52 0.97 -5.35
N ASN A 181 -20.32 1.34 -4.89
CA ASN A 181 -19.47 0.47 -4.07
C ASN A 181 -19.51 0.92 -2.60
N PRO A 182 -20.25 0.22 -1.71
CA PRO A 182 -20.40 0.60 -0.30
C PRO A 182 -19.12 0.46 0.52
N TYR A 183 -18.13 -0.28 0.03
CA TYR A 183 -16.82 -0.46 0.67
C TYR A 183 -15.78 0.56 0.20
N SER A 184 -16.17 1.50 -0.64
CA SER A 184 -15.29 2.62 -0.98
C SER A 184 -15.07 3.50 0.26
N PRO A 185 -13.85 4.03 0.44
CA PRO A 185 -13.60 4.99 1.51
C PRO A 185 -14.48 6.25 1.29
N PRO A 186 -14.75 7.03 2.35
CA PRO A 186 -15.39 8.32 2.19
C PRO A 186 -14.53 9.25 1.32
N HIS A 187 -15.18 10.16 0.61
CA HIS A 187 -14.50 11.20 -0.16
C HIS A 187 -13.75 12.15 0.78
N GLU A 188 -14.39 12.54 1.89
CA GLU A 188 -13.79 13.36 2.93
C GLU A 188 -13.52 12.52 4.19
N VAL A 189 -12.27 12.49 4.65
CA VAL A 189 -11.87 11.73 5.85
C VAL A 189 -12.55 12.29 7.12
N SER A 190 -12.85 13.60 7.14
CA SER A 190 -13.54 14.25 8.25
C SER A 190 -14.92 13.68 8.51
N ASP A 191 -15.63 13.24 7.47
CA ASP A 191 -16.99 12.70 7.63
C ASP A 191 -16.97 11.41 8.45
N PHE A 192 -16.01 10.52 8.16
CA PHE A 192 -15.80 9.33 8.98
C PHE A 192 -15.30 9.70 10.38
N GLY A 193 -14.49 10.74 10.51
CA GLY A 193 -14.06 11.27 11.81
C GLY A 193 -15.24 11.70 12.70
N HIS A 194 -16.20 12.43 12.14
CA HIS A 194 -17.42 12.84 12.85
C HIS A 194 -18.28 11.62 13.25
N PHE A 195 -18.43 10.65 12.36
CA PHE A 195 -19.13 9.39 12.67
C PHE A 195 -18.43 8.62 13.80
N ALA A 196 -17.11 8.41 13.69
CA ALA A 196 -16.34 7.71 14.70
C ALA A 196 -16.38 8.42 16.06
N GLN A 197 -16.37 9.76 16.06
CA GLN A 197 -16.56 10.55 17.28
C GLN A 197 -17.96 10.35 17.88
N ALA A 198 -19.02 10.39 17.08
CA ALA A 198 -20.38 10.15 17.54
C ALA A 198 -20.55 8.73 18.11
N PHE A 199 -19.95 7.73 17.45
CA PHE A 199 -19.93 6.35 17.90
C PHE A 199 -19.20 6.20 19.25
N ALA A 200 -17.99 6.74 19.35
CA ALA A 200 -17.18 6.68 20.57
C ALA A 200 -17.84 7.42 21.74
N HIS A 201 -18.43 8.59 21.48
CA HIS A 201 -19.20 9.32 22.50
C HIS A 201 -20.40 8.50 22.99
N ARG A 202 -21.03 7.71 22.12
CA ARG A 202 -22.18 6.90 22.47
C ARG A 202 -21.82 5.63 23.23
N TYR A 203 -20.80 4.90 22.79
CA TYR A 203 -20.52 3.54 23.26
C TYR A 203 -19.19 3.38 24.00
N GLY A 204 -18.36 4.42 24.12
CA GLY A 204 -17.03 4.31 24.74
C GLY A 204 -17.01 3.95 26.23
N ALA A 205 -18.17 3.94 26.90
CA ALA A 205 -18.29 3.41 28.27
C ALA A 205 -18.64 1.90 28.31
N ASP A 206 -19.20 1.36 27.22
CA ASP A 206 -19.62 -0.04 27.10
C ASP A 206 -18.64 -0.87 26.26
N ILE A 207 -17.82 -0.22 25.44
CA ILE A 207 -16.84 -0.80 24.53
C ILE A 207 -15.45 -0.34 24.97
N ASP A 208 -14.62 -1.31 25.37
CA ASP A 208 -13.24 -1.13 25.85
C ASP A 208 -12.22 -1.20 24.70
#